data_AF-A0A916XIH3-F1
#
_entry.id   AF-A0A916XIH3-F1
#
_cell.length_a   1.000
_cell.length_b   1.000
_cell.length_c   1.000
_cell.angle_alpha   90.00
_cell.angle_beta   90.00
_cell.angle_gamma   90.00
#
_symmetry.space_group_name_H-M   'P 1'
#
loop_
_entity.id
_entity.type
_entity.pdbx_description
1 polymer ?
#
loop_
_entity_poly.entity_id
_entity_poly.type
_entity_poly.pdbx_seq_one_letter_code
_entity_poly.pdbx_strand_id
1 'polypeptide(L)'
;MNLTDKLFLKLVWIVTAVVLIVVVALKLVPPPATVPSFLYVLPHLIGGINATCAVLLVLSLIFVRRKNIQAHKVTNIITFVLSAIFLVFYILFHLYVKDTKFGDVDHDGILSATEAAAVGAIRYVYYFILLTHILLAIVVLPLILVSFYRGLNMQIEKHRKIVRWSYPVWLYVAVSGVLVYLMISPYYNF
;
A
#
# COMPACT_ATOMS: atom_id res chain seq x y z
N MET A 1 -26.82 -14.09 -7.01
CA MET A 1 -25.82 -13.08 -7.42
C MET A 1 -26.13 -12.72 -8.86
N ASN A 2 -26.40 -11.45 -9.16
CA ASN A 2 -26.85 -11.05 -10.50
C ASN A 2 -25.68 -11.06 -11.51
N LEU A 3 -25.95 -10.89 -12.81
CA LEU A 3 -24.91 -10.94 -13.85
C LEU A 3 -23.85 -9.84 -13.64
N THR A 4 -24.28 -8.66 -13.20
CA THR A 4 -23.43 -7.51 -12.89
C THR A 4 -22.46 -7.81 -11.74
N ASP A 5 -22.92 -8.45 -10.67
CA ASP A 5 -22.09 -8.88 -9.53
C ASP A 5 -21.02 -9.87 -10.01
N LYS A 6 -21.39 -10.85 -10.86
CA LYS A 6 -20.45 -11.84 -11.41
C LYS A 6 -19.38 -11.18 -12.29
N LEU A 7 -19.79 -10.24 -13.14
CA LEU A 7 -18.87 -9.49 -13.99
C LEU A 7 -17.90 -8.65 -13.16
N PHE A 8 -18.42 -7.94 -12.15
CA PHE A 8 -17.58 -7.12 -11.27
C PHE A 8 -16.54 -7.96 -10.52
N LEU A 9 -16.93 -9.10 -9.95
CA LEU A 9 -15.98 -9.98 -9.26
C LEU A 9 -14.89 -10.52 -10.20
N LYS A 10 -15.23 -10.84 -11.46
CA LYS A 10 -14.22 -11.19 -12.47
C LYS A 10 -13.25 -10.03 -12.71
N LEU A 11 -13.76 -8.80 -12.86
CA LEU A 11 -12.92 -7.62 -13.03
C LEU A 11 -12.00 -7.38 -11.83
N VAL A 12 -12.47 -7.58 -10.59
CA VAL A 12 -11.62 -7.48 -9.39
C VAL A 12 -10.43 -8.42 -9.49
N TRP A 13 -10.64 -9.68 -9.86
CA TRP A 13 -9.56 -10.65 -9.98
C TRP A 13 -8.61 -10.33 -11.13
N ILE A 14 -9.13 -9.87 -12.27
CA ILE A 14 -8.30 -9.41 -13.40
C ILE A 14 -7.43 -8.22 -12.98
N VAL A 15 -8.02 -7.18 -12.39
CA VAL A 15 -7.28 -6.00 -11.91
C VAL A 15 -6.24 -6.39 -10.88
N THR A 16 -6.61 -7.26 -9.93
CA THR A 16 -5.66 -7.76 -8.92
C THR A 16 -4.49 -8.47 -9.58
N ALA A 17 -4.75 -9.40 -10.51
CA ALA A 17 -3.70 -10.12 -11.23
C ALA A 17 -2.80 -9.17 -12.04
N VAL A 18 -3.38 -8.20 -12.75
CA VAL A 18 -2.62 -7.20 -13.52
C VAL A 18 -1.71 -6.38 -12.61
N VAL A 19 -2.22 -5.86 -11.48
CA VAL A 19 -1.43 -5.10 -10.53
C VAL A 19 -0.26 -5.94 -9.99
N LEU A 20 -0.50 -7.20 -9.65
CA LEU A 20 0.56 -8.11 -9.17
C LEU A 20 1.61 -8.38 -10.25
N ILE A 21 1.19 -8.64 -11.48
CA ILE A 21 2.10 -8.86 -12.61
C ILE A 21 2.96 -7.61 -12.83
N VAL A 22 2.36 -6.42 -12.82
CA VAL A 22 3.10 -5.15 -12.96
C VAL A 22 4.12 -5.01 -11.84
N VAL A 23 3.73 -5.18 -10.58
CA VAL A 23 4.64 -5.03 -9.43
C VAL A 23 5.80 -6.03 -9.49
N VAL A 24 5.56 -7.27 -9.91
CA VAL A 24 6.63 -8.26 -10.10
C VAL A 24 7.53 -7.87 -11.28
N ALA A 25 6.96 -7.45 -12.40
CA ALA A 25 7.71 -7.03 -13.58
C ALA A 25 8.64 -5.84 -13.30
N LEU A 26 8.23 -4.89 -12.43
CA LEU A 26 9.09 -3.77 -12.01
C LEU A 26 10.40 -4.24 -11.38
N LYS A 27 10.45 -5.43 -10.75
CA LYS A 27 11.68 -5.98 -10.16
C LYS A 27 12.59 -6.67 -11.18
N LEU A 28 12.08 -6.94 -12.40
CA LEU A 28 12.80 -7.65 -13.45
C LEU A 28 13.32 -6.70 -14.55
N VAL A 29 12.68 -5.55 -14.71
CA VAL A 29 13.05 -4.55 -15.72
C VAL A 29 14.18 -3.66 -15.17
N PRO A 30 15.31 -3.52 -15.88
CA PRO A 30 16.36 -2.60 -15.46
C PRO A 30 15.86 -1.15 -15.58
N PRO A 31 16.19 -0.28 -14.61
CA PRO A 31 15.76 1.11 -14.66
C PRO A 31 16.40 1.85 -15.86
N PRO A 32 15.73 2.88 -16.40
CA PRO A 32 16.31 3.75 -17.42
C PRO A 32 17.62 4.40 -16.97
N ALA A 33 18.46 4.81 -17.94
CA ALA A 33 19.75 5.44 -17.67
C ALA A 33 19.63 6.81 -16.98
N THR A 34 18.48 7.48 -17.11
CA THR A 34 18.22 8.80 -16.53
C THR A 34 17.00 8.77 -15.63
N VAL A 35 17.12 9.36 -14.44
CA VAL A 35 16.05 9.47 -13.44
C VAL A 35 15.64 10.93 -13.32
N PRO A 36 14.39 11.30 -13.66
CA PRO A 36 13.88 12.64 -13.37
C PRO A 36 13.93 12.96 -11.87
N SER A 37 14.52 14.09 -11.49
CA SER A 37 14.78 14.43 -10.07
C SER A 37 13.53 14.52 -9.20
N PHE A 38 12.37 14.88 -9.76
CA PHE A 38 11.11 14.94 -9.01
C PHE A 38 10.67 13.57 -8.45
N LEU A 39 11.18 12.47 -9.02
CA LEU A 39 10.84 11.11 -8.57
C LEU A 39 11.35 10.82 -7.16
N TYR A 40 12.41 11.50 -6.73
CA TYR A 40 12.98 11.37 -5.38
C TYR A 40 12.04 11.89 -4.28
N VAL A 41 11.05 12.72 -4.64
CA VAL A 41 10.00 13.17 -3.71
C VAL A 41 8.91 12.10 -3.50
N LEU A 42 8.77 11.15 -4.44
CA LEU A 42 7.67 10.18 -4.41
C LEU A 42 7.64 9.27 -3.17
N PRO A 43 8.77 8.73 -2.66
CA PRO A 43 8.75 7.92 -1.44
C PRO A 43 8.18 8.67 -0.23
N HIS A 44 8.47 9.97 -0.11
CA HIS A 44 7.93 10.82 0.95
C HIS A 44 6.42 11.05 0.78
N LEU A 45 5.97 11.31 -0.44
CA LEU A 45 4.53 11.44 -0.74
C LEU A 45 3.79 10.12 -0.50
N ILE A 46 4.39 9.00 -0.90
CA ILE A 46 3.88 7.65 -0.65
C ILE A 46 3.70 7.41 0.86
N GLY A 47 4.73 7.69 1.66
CA GLY A 47 4.67 7.59 3.12
C GLY A 47 3.58 8.48 3.72
N GLY A 48 3.48 9.74 3.27
CA GLY A 48 2.46 10.69 3.70
C GLY A 48 1.03 10.30 3.30
N ILE A 49 0.84 9.73 2.11
CA ILE A 49 -0.45 9.19 1.66
C ILE A 49 -0.86 8.03 2.55
N ASN A 50 0.05 7.10 2.85
CA ASN A 50 -0.25 5.97 3.75
C ASN A 50 -0.63 6.45 5.16
N ALA A 51 0.08 7.45 5.71
CA ALA A 51 -0.27 8.05 7.00
C ALA A 51 -1.66 8.68 6.97
N THR A 52 -1.97 9.43 5.91
CA THR A 52 -3.29 10.02 5.71
C THR A 52 -4.37 8.95 5.61
N CYS A 53 -4.15 7.89 4.82
CA CYS A 53 -5.07 6.76 4.71
C CYS A 53 -5.30 6.07 6.06
N ALA A 54 -4.26 5.85 6.86
CA ALA A 54 -4.40 5.25 8.20
C ALA A 54 -5.32 6.09 9.09
N VAL A 55 -5.13 7.41 9.12
CA VAL A 55 -6.00 8.33 9.88
C VAL A 55 -7.43 8.30 9.35
N LEU A 56 -7.62 8.40 8.03
CA LEU A 56 -8.95 8.37 7.42
C LEU A 56 -9.69 7.06 7.68
N LEU A 57 -8.99 5.92 7.72
CA LEU A 57 -9.60 4.63 8.08
C LEU A 57 -10.07 4.60 9.53
N VAL A 58 -9.32 5.16 10.46
CA VAL A 58 -9.76 5.30 11.86
C VAL A 58 -10.98 6.23 11.94
N LEU A 59 -10.96 7.38 11.26
CA LEU A 59 -12.10 8.30 11.21
C LEU A 59 -13.34 7.66 10.58
N SER A 60 -13.17 6.90 9.49
CA SER A 60 -14.21 6.13 8.83
C SER A 60 -14.91 5.14 9.77
N LEU A 61 -14.15 4.46 10.64
CA LEU A 61 -14.69 3.59 11.68
C LEU A 61 -15.47 4.38 12.74
N ILE A 62 -14.96 5.54 13.17
CA ILE A 62 -15.65 6.40 14.13
C ILE A 62 -16.99 6.89 13.54
N PHE A 63 -17.02 7.33 12.29
CA PHE A 63 -18.24 7.81 11.63
C PHE A 63 -19.31 6.74 11.53
N VAL A 64 -18.96 5.51 11.11
CA VAL A 64 -19.95 4.43 11.02
C VAL A 64 -20.46 3.99 12.40
N ARG A 65 -19.61 4.00 13.44
CA ARG A 65 -20.02 3.74 14.83
C ARG A 65 -20.99 4.79 15.36
N ARG A 66 -20.81 6.06 14.97
CA ARG A 66 -21.74 7.17 15.25
C ARG A 66 -22.97 7.19 14.32
N LYS A 67 -23.15 6.17 13.47
CA LYS A 67 -24.22 6.08 12.46
C LYS A 67 -24.20 7.23 11.43
N ASN A 68 -23.11 7.99 11.32
CA ASN A 68 -22.95 8.99 10.27
C ASN A 68 -22.47 8.30 8.97
N ILE A 69 -23.43 7.75 8.23
CA ILE A 69 -23.16 6.95 7.03
C ILE A 69 -22.59 7.81 5.90
N GLN A 70 -23.03 9.07 5.77
CA GLN A 70 -22.54 9.95 4.71
C GLN A 70 -21.06 10.28 4.90
N ALA A 71 -20.65 10.65 6.12
CA ALA A 71 -19.24 10.90 6.42
C ALA A 71 -18.40 9.63 6.20
N HIS A 72 -18.86 8.46 6.66
CA HIS A 72 -18.19 7.18 6.39
C HIS A 72 -17.98 6.95 4.89
N LYS A 73 -19.00 7.15 4.05
CA LYS A 73 -18.91 6.97 2.59
C LYS A 73 -17.87 7.91 1.99
N VAL A 74 -17.96 9.21 2.27
CA VAL A 74 -17.04 10.23 1.75
C VAL A 74 -15.60 9.92 2.15
N THR A 75 -15.37 9.62 3.43
CA THR A 75 -14.02 9.28 3.93
C THR A 75 -13.44 8.04 3.25
N ASN A 76 -14.22 6.98 3.04
CA ASN A 76 -13.72 5.80 2.33
C ASN A 76 -13.42 6.09 0.85
N ILE A 77 -14.21 6.93 0.18
CA ILE A 77 -13.94 7.36 -1.20
C ILE A 77 -12.62 8.11 -1.29
N ILE A 78 -12.40 9.09 -0.40
CA ILE A 78 -11.12 9.81 -0.33
C ILE A 78 -9.97 8.84 -0.09
N THR A 79 -10.10 7.93 0.87
CA THR A 79 -9.07 6.92 1.18
C THR A 79 -8.76 6.01 -0.01
N PHE A 80 -9.80 5.58 -0.75
CA PHE A 80 -9.65 4.75 -1.94
C PHE A 80 -8.92 5.48 -3.07
N VAL A 81 -9.29 6.74 -3.34
CA VAL A 81 -8.62 7.58 -4.34
C VAL A 81 -7.16 7.81 -3.97
N LEU A 82 -6.87 8.14 -2.71
CA LEU A 82 -5.51 8.29 -2.22
C LEU A 82 -4.69 6.99 -2.37
N SER A 83 -5.29 5.83 -2.09
CA SER A 83 -4.63 4.53 -2.27
C SER A 83 -4.34 4.23 -3.75
N ALA A 84 -5.19 4.67 -4.68
CA ALA A 84 -4.93 4.56 -6.11
C ALA A 84 -3.78 5.48 -6.55
N ILE A 85 -3.73 6.72 -6.05
CA ILE A 85 -2.62 7.65 -6.30
C ILE A 85 -1.31 7.08 -5.75
N PHE A 86 -1.33 6.52 -4.53
CA PHE A 86 -0.18 5.80 -3.96
C PHE A 86 0.34 4.73 -4.91
N LEU A 87 -0.54 3.90 -5.49
CA LEU A 87 -0.12 2.82 -6.38
C LEU A 87 0.54 3.37 -7.66
N VAL A 88 0.01 4.46 -8.22
CA VAL A 88 0.62 5.13 -9.37
C VAL A 88 2.00 5.67 -9.02
N PHE A 89 2.15 6.36 -7.89
CA PHE A 89 3.44 6.87 -7.43
C PHE A 89 4.43 5.74 -7.15
N TYR A 90 3.97 4.64 -6.55
CA TYR A 90 4.78 3.46 -6.28
C TYR A 90 5.32 2.85 -7.57
N ILE A 91 4.46 2.64 -8.57
CA ILE A 91 4.85 2.08 -9.87
C ILE A 91 5.84 3.02 -10.56
N LEU A 92 5.54 4.32 -10.57
CA LEU A 92 6.39 5.32 -11.23
C LEU A 92 7.77 5.41 -10.58
N PHE A 93 7.86 5.40 -9.25
CA PHE A 93 9.16 5.41 -8.55
C PHE A 93 9.98 4.16 -8.85
N HIS A 94 9.39 2.97 -8.67
CA HIS A 94 10.10 1.70 -8.82
C HIS A 94 10.40 1.31 -10.28
N LEU A 95 9.82 2.03 -11.25
CA LEU A 95 10.20 1.89 -12.65
C LEU A 95 11.56 2.57 -12.95
N TYR A 96 11.92 3.61 -12.19
CA TYR A 96 13.11 4.43 -12.45
C TYR A 96 14.20 4.28 -11.39
N VAL A 97 13.84 4.04 -10.14
CA VAL A 97 14.77 4.04 -9.01
C VAL A 97 14.90 2.62 -8.47
N LYS A 98 16.15 2.17 -8.30
CA LYS A 98 16.46 0.86 -7.70
C LYS A 98 16.06 0.85 -6.22
N ASP A 99 15.71 -0.33 -5.72
CA ASP A 99 15.37 -0.53 -4.32
C ASP A 99 16.54 -0.16 -3.40
N THR A 100 16.26 0.67 -2.40
CA THR A 100 17.18 0.98 -1.30
C THR A 100 17.42 -0.26 -0.43
N LYS A 101 18.67 -0.50 -0.06
CA LYS A 101 19.02 -1.54 0.91
C LYS A 101 18.92 -0.97 2.32
N PHE A 102 18.08 -1.58 3.16
CA PHE A 102 18.01 -1.19 4.56
C PHE A 102 19.39 -1.37 5.22
N GLY A 103 19.91 -0.34 5.89
CA GLY A 103 21.20 -0.43 6.57
C GLY A 103 22.43 -0.12 5.72
N ASP A 104 22.27 0.17 4.43
CA ASP A 104 23.33 0.67 3.55
C ASP A 104 23.54 2.16 3.86
N VAL A 105 24.56 2.45 4.67
CA VAL A 105 24.83 3.77 5.26
C VAL A 105 25.74 4.60 4.36
N ASP A 106 26.66 3.97 3.63
CA ASP A 106 27.53 4.67 2.69
C ASP A 106 26.89 4.86 1.30
N HIS A 107 25.74 4.22 1.07
CA HIS A 107 24.90 4.35 -0.12
C HIS A 107 25.55 3.85 -1.40
N ASP A 108 26.52 2.93 -1.29
CA ASP A 108 27.20 2.33 -2.44
C ASP A 108 26.35 1.23 -3.13
N GLY A 109 25.21 0.87 -2.53
CA GLY A 109 24.31 -0.15 -3.03
C GLY A 109 24.72 -1.57 -2.65
N ILE A 110 25.70 -1.75 -1.76
CA ILE A 110 26.23 -3.01 -1.26
C ILE A 110 26.13 -2.98 0.26
N LEU A 111 25.47 -3.98 0.83
CA LEU A 111 25.45 -4.09 2.28
C LEU A 111 26.69 -4.84 2.74
N SER A 112 27.65 -4.12 3.32
CA SER A 112 28.85 -4.70 3.91
C SER A 112 28.54 -5.48 5.20
N ALA A 113 29.46 -6.37 5.61
CA ALA A 113 29.32 -7.12 6.86
C ALA A 113 29.31 -6.18 8.09
N THR A 114 30.05 -5.07 8.01
CA THR A 114 30.14 -4.03 9.02
C THR A 114 28.83 -3.27 9.19
N GLU A 115 28.19 -2.87 8.09
CA GLU A 115 26.89 -2.20 8.13
C GLU A 115 25.77 -3.13 8.59
N ALA A 116 25.78 -4.37 8.09
CA ALA A 116 24.84 -5.39 8.54
C ALA A 116 24.94 -5.62 10.06
N ALA A 117 26.16 -5.63 10.61
CA ALA A 117 26.40 -5.75 12.04
C ALA A 117 25.96 -4.50 12.83
N ALA A 118 26.21 -3.30 12.29
CA ALA A 118 25.83 -2.04 12.93
C ALA A 118 24.32 -1.89 13.11
N VAL A 119 23.54 -2.32 12.11
CA VAL A 119 22.07 -2.34 12.18
C VAL A 119 21.58 -3.49 13.06
N GLY A 120 22.20 -4.68 12.93
CA GLY A 120 21.93 -5.81 13.81
C GLY A 120 20.46 -6.26 13.79
N ALA A 121 19.88 -6.46 14.97
CA ALA A 121 18.55 -7.10 15.12
C ALA A 121 17.38 -6.32 14.48
N ILE A 122 17.48 -4.98 14.38
CA ILE A 122 16.41 -4.16 13.80
C ILE A 122 16.19 -4.48 12.30
N ARG A 123 17.19 -5.04 11.63
CA ARG A 123 17.09 -5.52 10.25
C ARG A 123 16.03 -6.61 10.11
N TYR A 124 16.00 -7.58 11.03
CA TYR A 124 14.98 -8.64 11.01
C TYR A 124 13.58 -8.09 11.26
N VAL A 125 13.46 -7.11 12.17
CA VAL A 125 12.18 -6.42 12.42
C VAL A 125 11.70 -5.70 11.16
N TYR A 126 12.59 -4.96 10.48
CA TYR A 126 12.27 -4.29 9.23
C TYR A 126 11.76 -5.27 8.17
N TYR A 127 12.51 -6.35 7.89
CA TYR A 127 12.10 -7.30 6.87
C TYR A 127 10.86 -8.10 7.24
N PHE A 128 10.63 -8.37 8.52
CA PHE A 128 9.38 -8.96 8.99
C PHE A 128 8.20 -8.05 8.68
N ILE A 129 8.27 -6.77 9.05
CA ILE A 129 7.21 -5.79 8.78
C ILE A 129 7.02 -5.60 7.26
N LEU A 130 8.11 -5.50 6.51
CA LEU A 130 8.08 -5.34 5.06
C LEU A 130 7.41 -6.54 4.38
N LEU A 131 7.79 -7.77 4.77
CA LEU A 131 7.22 -8.99 4.23
C LEU A 131 5.72 -9.07 4.51
N THR A 132 5.32 -8.87 5.77
CA THR A 132 3.90 -8.91 6.14
C THR A 132 3.11 -7.79 5.46
N HIS A 133 3.67 -6.59 5.34
CA HIS A 133 3.08 -5.48 4.60
C HIS A 133 2.80 -5.85 3.15
N ILE A 134 3.81 -6.39 2.43
CA ILE A 134 3.66 -6.77 1.02
C ILE A 134 2.62 -7.88 0.86
N LEU A 135 2.71 -8.95 1.66
CA LEU A 135 1.77 -10.07 1.56
C LEU A 135 0.32 -9.63 1.85
N LEU A 136 0.12 -8.78 2.85
CA LEU A 136 -1.20 -8.26 3.17
C LEU A 136 -1.68 -7.22 2.15
N ALA A 137 -0.80 -6.45 1.53
CA ALA A 137 -1.15 -5.53 0.44
C ALA A 137 -1.69 -6.27 -0.80
N ILE A 138 -1.14 -7.46 -1.09
CA ILE A 138 -1.67 -8.34 -2.15
C ILE A 138 -3.11 -8.76 -1.85
N VAL A 139 -3.37 -9.17 -0.60
CA VAL A 139 -4.70 -9.65 -0.16
C VAL A 139 -5.69 -8.50 -0.02
N VAL A 140 -5.24 -7.31 0.39
CA VAL A 140 -6.14 -6.20 0.70
C VAL A 140 -6.79 -5.62 -0.55
N LEU A 141 -6.11 -5.60 -1.69
CA LEU A 141 -6.63 -5.02 -2.93
C LEU A 141 -7.99 -5.63 -3.36
N PRO A 142 -8.12 -6.96 -3.55
CA PRO A 142 -9.41 -7.55 -3.91
C PRO A 142 -10.45 -7.37 -2.80
N LEU A 143 -10.04 -7.42 -1.52
CA LEU A 143 -10.94 -7.21 -0.39
C LEU A 143 -11.55 -5.80 -0.39
N ILE A 144 -10.73 -4.77 -0.62
CA ILE A 144 -11.18 -3.38 -0.69
C ILE A 144 -12.14 -3.23 -1.86
N LEU A 145 -11.76 -3.65 -3.07
CA LEU A 145 -12.59 -3.50 -4.27
C LEU A 145 -13.98 -4.14 -4.10
N VAL A 146 -14.05 -5.36 -3.55
CA VAL A 146 -15.33 -6.03 -3.28
C VAL A 146 -16.11 -5.31 -2.17
N SER A 147 -15.43 -4.87 -1.11
CA SER A 147 -16.09 -4.13 -0.01
C SER A 147 -16.68 -2.80 -0.49
N PHE A 148 -15.97 -2.11 -1.38
CA PHE A 148 -16.36 -0.84 -1.98
C PHE A 148 -17.57 -0.99 -2.88
N TYR A 149 -17.55 -1.98 -3.78
CA TYR A 149 -18.68 -2.31 -4.65
C TYR A 149 -19.94 -2.64 -3.85
N ARG A 150 -19.81 -3.46 -2.80
CA ARG A 150 -20.94 -3.80 -1.93
C ARG A 150 -21.46 -2.57 -1.16
N GLY A 151 -20.57 -1.68 -0.76
CA GLY A 151 -20.92 -0.43 -0.07
C GLY A 151 -21.66 0.56 -0.98
N LEU A 152 -21.17 0.76 -2.20
CA LEU A 152 -21.79 1.65 -3.20
C LEU A 152 -23.16 1.15 -3.67
N ASN A 153 -23.31 -0.17 -3.83
CA ASN A 153 -24.60 -0.79 -4.21
C ASN A 153 -25.54 -1.03 -3.02
N MET A 154 -25.27 -0.45 -1.84
CA MET A 154 -26.10 -0.58 -0.65
C MET A 154 -26.37 -2.04 -0.22
N GLN A 155 -25.47 -2.97 -0.54
CA GLN A 155 -25.54 -4.37 -0.12
C GLN A 155 -25.01 -4.51 1.32
N ILE A 156 -25.66 -3.84 2.28
CA ILE A 156 -25.15 -3.60 3.65
C ILE A 156 -24.73 -4.88 4.37
N GLU A 157 -25.54 -5.93 4.32
CA GLU A 157 -25.21 -7.20 5.00
C GLU A 157 -23.94 -7.82 4.44
N LYS A 158 -23.82 -7.87 3.11
CA LYS A 158 -22.64 -8.41 2.42
C LYS A 158 -21.40 -7.54 2.64
N HIS A 159 -21.57 -6.22 2.70
CA HIS A 159 -20.52 -5.26 3.03
C HIS A 159 -20.01 -5.50 4.46
N ARG A 160 -20.90 -5.60 5.45
CA ARG A 160 -20.53 -5.88 6.86
C ARG A 160 -19.81 -7.21 7.04
N LYS A 161 -20.13 -8.23 6.24
CA LYS A 161 -19.44 -9.53 6.29
C LYS A 161 -17.98 -9.42 5.81
N ILE A 162 -17.72 -8.70 4.72
CA ILE A 162 -16.36 -8.57 4.18
C ILE A 162 -15.53 -7.53 4.94
N VAL A 163 -16.13 -6.43 5.40
CA VAL A 163 -15.41 -5.35 6.09
C VAL A 163 -14.80 -5.78 7.41
N ARG A 164 -15.34 -6.81 8.08
CA ARG A 164 -14.71 -7.42 9.25
C ARG A 164 -13.29 -7.93 8.97
N TRP A 165 -12.98 -8.27 7.73
CA TRP A 165 -11.67 -8.68 7.27
C TRP A 165 -10.95 -7.58 6.51
N SER A 166 -11.62 -6.89 5.58
CA SER A 166 -10.98 -5.87 4.75
C SER A 166 -10.50 -4.67 5.57
N TYR A 167 -11.25 -4.24 6.58
CA TYR A 167 -10.87 -3.09 7.41
C TYR A 167 -9.57 -3.29 8.21
N PRO A 168 -9.42 -4.34 9.05
CA PRO A 168 -8.19 -4.51 9.83
C PRO A 168 -6.97 -4.74 8.93
N VAL A 169 -7.12 -5.47 7.82
CA VAL A 169 -6.03 -5.66 6.86
C VAL A 169 -5.64 -4.33 6.21
N TRP A 170 -6.61 -3.51 5.80
CA TRP A 170 -6.33 -2.21 5.18
C TRP A 170 -5.68 -1.24 6.15
N LEU A 171 -6.16 -1.18 7.40
CA LEU A 171 -5.53 -0.37 8.42
C LEU A 171 -4.10 -0.85 8.71
N TYR A 172 -3.88 -2.17 8.80
CA TYR A 172 -2.55 -2.73 8.98
C TYR A 172 -1.60 -2.32 7.86
N VAL A 173 -2.00 -2.49 6.60
CA VAL A 173 -1.18 -2.14 5.43
C VAL A 173 -0.87 -0.64 5.42
N ALA A 174 -1.86 0.23 5.69
CA ALA A 174 -1.64 1.67 5.75
C ALA A 174 -0.64 2.06 6.85
N VAL A 175 -0.78 1.52 8.07
CA VAL A 175 0.12 1.81 9.20
C VAL A 175 1.52 1.23 8.97
N SER A 176 1.61 -0.03 8.56
CA SER A 176 2.90 -0.68 8.27
C SER A 176 3.63 -0.01 7.10
N GLY A 177 2.90 0.54 6.12
CA GLY A 177 3.51 1.32 5.03
C GLY A 177 4.21 2.60 5.54
N VAL A 178 3.64 3.26 6.54
CA VAL A 178 4.30 4.39 7.23
C VAL A 178 5.54 3.91 7.97
N LEU A 179 5.44 2.81 8.71
CA LEU A 179 6.57 2.26 9.47
C LEU A 179 7.73 1.86 8.56
N VAL A 180 7.44 1.14 7.48
CA VAL A 180 8.44 0.76 6.46
C VAL A 180 9.13 2.01 5.91
N TYR A 181 8.35 3.04 5.55
CA TYR A 181 8.88 4.30 5.06
C TYR A 181 9.80 4.98 6.09
N LEU A 182 9.35 5.17 7.33
CA LEU A 182 10.15 5.81 8.39
C LEU A 182 11.44 5.04 8.70
N MET A 183 11.39 3.72 8.61
CA MET A 183 12.55 2.87 8.84
C MET A 183 13.56 2.94 7.68
N ILE A 184 13.10 2.95 6.43
CA ILE A 184 13.99 2.93 5.26
C ILE A 184 14.47 4.33 4.85
N SER A 185 13.74 5.39 5.18
CA SER A 185 14.04 6.75 4.71
C SER A 185 15.42 7.30 5.07
N PRO A 186 16.05 6.96 6.22
CA PRO A 186 17.42 7.39 6.51
C PRO A 186 18.47 6.84 5.54
N TYR A 187 18.13 5.79 4.78
CA TYR A 187 19.02 5.14 3.82
C TYR A 187 18.78 5.60 2.38
N TYR A 188 17.91 6.58 2.16
CA TYR A 188 17.77 7.22 0.85
C TYR A 188 19.01 8.07 0.55
N ASN A 189 19.51 7.98 -0.69
CA ASN A 189 20.77 8.59 -1.12
C ASN A 189 20.58 9.71 -2.15
N PHE A 190 19.40 10.34 -2.13
CA PHE A 190 18.95 11.34 -3.08
C PHE A 190 18.23 12.50 -2.38
#